data_AF-A0A2V8ER42-F1
#
_entry.id   AF-A0A2V8ER42-F1
#
_cell.length_a   1.000
_cell.length_b   1.000
_cell.length_c   1.000
_cell.angle_alpha   90.00
_cell.angle_beta   90.00
_cell.angle_gamma   90.00
#
_symmetry.space_group_name_H-M   'P 1'
#
loop_
_entity.id
_entity.type
_entity.pdbx_description
1 polymer ?
#
loop_
_entity_poly.entity_id
_entity_poly.type
_entity_poly.pdbx_seq_one_letter_code
_entity_poly.pdbx_strand_id
1 'polypeptide(L)'
;MSGDVMDIAIGALKGLGASTVFVLALFIGFCVVVGFTKLKRTAGGTALVVKSLDERISHQPMAYFPPTAPRGPADQLRAPELLEHAARK
;
A
#
# COMPACT_ATOMS: atom_id res chain seq x y z
N MET A 1 -3.32 20.19 48.93
CA MET A 1 -2.55 18.93 48.79
C MET A 1 -3.23 17.92 47.87
N SER A 2 -4.47 17.47 48.11
CA SER A 2 -5.13 16.51 47.19
C SER A 2 -5.57 17.12 45.85
N GLY A 3 -6.03 18.39 45.85
CA GLY A 3 -6.41 19.10 44.63
C GLY A 3 -5.23 19.37 43.69
N ASP A 4 -4.10 19.80 44.23
CA ASP A 4 -2.89 20.12 43.44
C ASP A 4 -2.33 18.90 42.70
N VAL A 5 -2.34 17.73 43.37
CA VAL A 5 -1.92 16.46 42.76
C VAL A 5 -2.89 16.03 41.65
N MET A 6 -4.19 16.27 41.84
CA MET A 6 -5.21 15.96 40.83
C MET A 6 -5.05 16.86 39.59
N ASP A 7 -4.79 18.15 39.78
CA ASP A 7 -4.59 19.09 38.66
C ASP A 7 -3.34 18.76 37.85
N ILE A 8 -2.24 18.39 38.54
CA ILE A 8 -1.02 17.91 37.88
C ILE A 8 -1.29 16.62 37.09
N ALA A 9 -2.02 15.67 37.68
CA ALA A 9 -2.35 14.40 37.02
C ALA A 9 -3.21 14.62 35.77
N ILE A 10 -4.21 15.50 35.84
CA ILE A 10 -5.06 15.86 34.70
C ILE A 10 -4.26 16.59 33.63
N GLY A 11 -3.39 17.52 34.02
CA GLY A 11 -2.50 18.23 33.09
C GLY A 11 -1.55 17.29 32.36
N ALA A 12 -0.94 16.35 33.09
CA ALA A 12 -0.06 15.33 32.52
C ALA A 12 -0.81 14.42 31.54
N LEU A 13 -2.02 13.95 31.90
CA LEU A 13 -2.83 13.09 31.05
C LEU A 13 -3.25 13.82 29.76
N LYS A 14 -3.63 15.09 29.85
CA LYS A 14 -3.96 15.93 28.69
C LYS A 14 -2.74 16.14 27.78
N GLY A 15 -1.59 16.46 28.36
CA GLY A 15 -0.35 16.66 27.60
C GLY A 15 0.11 15.39 26.89
N LEU A 16 0.05 14.25 27.59
CA LEU A 16 0.42 12.94 27.04
C LEU A 16 -0.57 12.49 25.96
N GLY A 17 -1.88 12.68 26.19
CA GLY A 17 -2.90 12.41 25.17
C GLY A 17 -2.73 13.29 23.92
N ALA A 18 -2.55 14.59 24.09
CA ALA A 18 -2.39 15.53 22.99
C ALA A 18 -1.14 15.24 22.16
N SER A 19 0.01 15.01 22.81
CA SER A 19 1.26 14.66 22.13
C SER A 19 1.17 13.32 21.39
N THR A 20 0.54 12.31 21.99
CA THR A 20 0.36 10.99 21.35
C THR A 20 -0.51 11.10 20.11
N VAL A 21 -1.65 11.80 20.21
CA VAL A 21 -2.56 12.01 19.07
C VAL A 21 -1.86 12.81 17.97
N PHE A 22 -1.08 13.83 18.33
CA PHE A 22 -0.33 14.64 17.38
C PHE A 22 0.69 13.81 16.59
N VAL A 23 1.49 12.98 17.26
CA VAL A 23 2.48 12.12 16.59
C VAL A 23 1.79 11.07 15.72
N LEU A 24 0.70 10.47 16.18
CA LEU A 24 -0.09 9.53 15.38
C LEU A 24 -0.65 10.19 14.12
N ALA A 25 -1.20 11.39 14.23
CA ALA A 25 -1.73 12.13 13.09
C ALA A 25 -0.64 12.42 12.05
N LEU A 26 0.56 12.84 12.49
CA LEU A 26 1.69 13.06 11.60
C LEU A 26 2.17 11.77 10.94
N PHE A 27 2.29 10.69 11.71
CA PHE A 27 2.77 9.41 11.21
C PHE A 27 1.78 8.81 10.20
N ILE A 28 0.49 8.77 10.54
CA ILE A 28 -0.56 8.28 9.64
C ILE A 28 -0.64 9.17 8.41
N GLY A 29 -0.65 10.50 8.58
CA GLY A 29 -0.65 11.46 7.48
C GLY A 29 0.51 11.25 6.52
N PHE A 30 1.73 11.12 7.05
CA PHE A 30 2.92 10.83 6.25
C PHE A 30 2.81 9.50 5.50
N CYS A 31 2.45 8.42 6.20
CA CYS A 31 2.28 7.09 5.60
C CYS A 31 1.22 7.09 4.50
N VAL A 32 0.14 7.85 4.65
CA VAL A 32 -0.92 7.99 3.65
C VAL A 32 -0.44 8.79 2.45
N VAL A 33 0.15 9.98 2.66
CA VAL A 33 0.65 10.85 1.58
C VAL A 33 1.74 10.14 0.76
N VAL A 34 2.71 9.53 1.44
CA VAL A 34 3.78 8.77 0.76
C VAL A 34 3.23 7.47 0.19
N GLY A 35 2.32 6.78 0.88
CA GLY A 35 1.66 5.58 0.38
C GLY A 35 0.93 5.81 -0.94
N PHE A 36 0.24 6.94 -1.10
CA PHE A 36 -0.40 7.30 -2.36
C PHE A 36 0.58 7.45 -3.52
N THR A 37 1.83 7.84 -3.27
CA THR A 37 2.85 7.88 -4.33
C THR A 37 3.18 6.48 -4.88
N LYS A 38 3.05 5.43 -4.07
CA LYS A 38 3.21 4.03 -4.51
C LYS A 38 2.01 3.50 -5.28
N LEU A 39 0.82 4.09 -5.11
CA LEU A 39 -0.40 3.69 -5.80
C LEU A 39 -0.54 4.32 -7.19
N LYS A 40 0.40 5.19 -7.60
CA LYS A 40 0.37 5.79 -8.94
C LYS A 40 0.51 4.72 -10.02
N ARG A 41 -0.28 4.87 -11.08
CA ARG A 41 -0.13 4.08 -12.31
C ARG A 41 1.30 4.23 -12.82
N THR A 42 1.85 3.15 -13.37
CA THR A 42 3.20 3.20 -13.90
C THR A 42 3.26 4.17 -15.07
N ALA A 43 4.31 4.98 -15.10
CA ALA A 43 4.33 6.20 -15.88
C ALA A 43 4.90 5.97 -17.28
N GLY A 44 4.49 4.88 -17.96
CA GLY A 44 4.77 4.65 -19.37
C GLY A 44 6.26 4.76 -19.72
N GLY A 45 7.13 4.17 -18.90
CA GLY A 45 8.58 4.23 -19.08
C GLY A 45 9.33 5.38 -18.37
N THR A 46 8.65 6.33 -17.73
CA THR A 46 9.30 7.31 -16.82
C THR A 46 9.40 6.81 -15.36
N ALA A 47 8.73 5.71 -15.04
CA ALA A 47 8.86 5.06 -13.74
C ALA A 47 10.15 4.23 -13.67
N LEU A 48 10.83 4.25 -12.51
CA LEU A 48 12.05 3.46 -12.26
C LEU A 48 11.84 1.94 -12.30
N VAL A 49 10.57 1.49 -12.28
CA VAL A 49 10.21 0.06 -12.28
C VAL A 49 9.28 -0.21 -13.47
N VAL A 50 9.71 -1.14 -14.33
CA VAL A 50 8.96 -1.62 -15.49
C VAL A 50 8.11 -2.82 -15.07
N LYS A 51 6.79 -2.77 -15.25
CA LYS A 51 5.88 -3.88 -14.86
C LYS A 51 5.60 -4.88 -15.98
N SER A 52 5.75 -4.48 -17.24
CA SER A 52 5.59 -5.37 -18.40
C SER A 52 6.48 -4.91 -19.55
N LEU A 53 6.74 -5.82 -20.49
CA LEU A 53 7.46 -5.48 -21.71
C LEU A 53 6.66 -4.50 -22.59
N ASP A 54 5.34 -4.66 -22.61
CA ASP A 54 4.43 -3.77 -23.33
C ASP A 54 4.57 -2.32 -22.85
N GLU A 55 4.63 -2.08 -21.55
CA GLU A 55 4.84 -0.74 -20.99
C GLU A 55 6.14 -0.10 -21.49
N ARG A 56 7.21 -0.89 -21.68
CA ARG A 56 8.49 -0.38 -22.17
C ARG A 56 8.45 -0.02 -23.66
N ILE A 57 7.66 -0.74 -24.45
CA ILE A 57 7.56 -0.57 -25.90
C ILE A 57 6.53 0.51 -26.24
N SER A 58 5.35 0.46 -25.62
CA SER A 58 4.24 1.35 -25.90
C SER A 58 4.37 2.70 -25.20
N HIS A 59 5.23 2.79 -24.18
CA HIS A 59 5.32 3.95 -23.29
C HIS A 59 3.97 4.33 -22.67
N GLN A 60 3.06 3.37 -22.54
CA GLN A 60 1.75 3.55 -21.91
C GLN A 60 1.74 2.91 -20.53
N PRO A 61 0.95 3.45 -19.58
CA PRO A 61 0.72 2.81 -18.29
C PRO A 61 0.18 1.40 -18.45
N MET A 62 0.60 0.48 -17.56
CA MET A 62 0.07 -0.88 -17.53
C MET A 62 -1.45 -0.87 -17.34
N ALA A 63 -2.19 -1.36 -18.34
CA ALA A 63 -3.63 -1.55 -18.27
C ALA A 63 -3.94 -2.99 -17.83
N TYR A 64 -4.44 -3.15 -16.60
CA TYR A 64 -4.90 -4.44 -16.12
C TYR A 64 -6.28 -4.75 -16.68
N PHE A 65 -6.46 -5.99 -17.14
CA PHE A 65 -7.76 -6.46 -17.58
C PHE A 65 -8.76 -6.52 -16.42
N PRO A 66 -10.06 -6.23 -16.65
CA PRO A 66 -11.09 -6.41 -15.63
C PRO A 66 -11.21 -7.90 -15.23
N PRO A 67 -11.68 -8.22 -14.02
CA PRO A 67 -11.86 -9.60 -13.56
C PRO A 67 -12.78 -10.45 -14.46
N THR A 68 -13.67 -9.79 -15.19
CA THR A 68 -14.63 -10.36 -16.14
C THR A 68 -14.08 -10.45 -17.57
N ALA A 69 -12.85 -10.01 -17.82
CA ALA A 69 -12.26 -10.10 -19.14
C ALA A 69 -12.22 -11.57 -19.60
N PRO A 70 -12.56 -11.86 -20.86
CA PRO A 70 -12.46 -13.20 -21.41
C PRO A 70 -11.04 -13.71 -21.22
N ARG A 71 -10.89 -14.79 -20.45
CA ARG A 71 -9.60 -15.47 -20.32
C ARG A 71 -9.33 -16.20 -21.63
N GLY A 72 -8.10 -16.11 -22.12
CA GLY A 72 -7.68 -16.91 -23.26
C GLY A 72 -7.78 -18.42 -22.96
N PRO A 73 -7.64 -19.28 -23.97
CA PRO A 73 -7.63 -20.74 -23.78
C PRO A 73 -6.47 -21.19 -22.88
N ALA A 74 -5.42 -20.38 -22.77
CA ALA A 74 -4.32 -20.58 -21.85
C ALA A 74 -4.67 -19.99 -20.46
N ASP A 75 -5.11 -20.84 -19.55
CA ASP A 75 -5.16 -20.50 -18.14
C ASP A 75 -3.74 -20.59 -17.55
N GLN A 76 -3.07 -19.45 -17.41
CA GLN A 76 -1.71 -19.38 -16.90
C GLN A 76 -1.58 -19.94 -15.48
N LEU A 77 -2.66 -19.99 -14.68
CA LEU A 77 -2.65 -20.58 -13.34
C LEU A 77 -2.83 -22.10 -13.35
N ARG A 78 -3.19 -22.67 -14.52
CA ARG A 78 -3.46 -24.10 -14.71
C ARG A 78 -2.40 -24.77 -15.59
N ALA A 79 -1.26 -24.11 -15.77
CA ALA A 79 -0.11 -24.68 -16.46
C ALA A 79 0.37 -25.96 -15.74
N PRO A 80 0.77 -27.01 -16.48
CA PRO A 80 1.17 -28.29 -15.89
C PRO A 80 2.34 -28.11 -14.90
N GLU A 81 3.32 -27.28 -15.23
CA GLU A 81 4.44 -26.97 -14.32
C GLU A 81 4.01 -26.37 -12.98
N LEU A 82 2.96 -25.51 -12.96
CA LEU A 82 2.45 -24.92 -11.72
C LEU A 82 1.65 -25.94 -10.88
N LEU A 83 0.91 -26.83 -11.54
CA LEU A 83 0.16 -27.90 -10.88
C LEU A 83 1.10 -28.95 -10.28
N GLU A 84 2.15 -29.32 -11.00
CA GLU A 84 3.21 -30.22 -10.51
C GLU A 84 3.97 -29.63 -9.32
N HIS A 85 4.19 -28.31 -9.28
CA HIS A 85 4.78 -27.65 -8.13
C HIS A 85 3.82 -27.56 -6.93
N ALA A 86 2.53 -27.27 -7.16
CA ALA A 86 1.52 -27.24 -6.11
C ALA A 86 1.28 -28.62 -5.50
N ALA A 87 1.32 -29.69 -6.32
CA ALA A 87 1.17 -31.07 -5.87
C ALA A 87 2.41 -31.62 -5.11
N ARG A 88 3.55 -30.94 -5.20
CA ARG A 88 4.79 -31.27 -4.48
C ARG A 88 4.90 -30.61 -3.11
N LYS A 89 3.92 -29.78 -2.71
CA LYS A 89 3.79 -29.21 -1.36
C LYS A 89 2.73 -29.97 -0.57
#